data_AF-A0A961XGL9-F1
#
_entry.id   AF-A0A961XGL9-F1
#
_cell.length_a   1.000
_cell.length_b   1.000
_cell.length_c   1.000
_cell.angle_alpha   90.00
_cell.angle_beta   90.00
_cell.angle_gamma   90.00
#
_symmetry.space_group_name_H-M   'P 1'
#
loop_
_entity.id
_entity.type
_entity.pdbx_description
1 polymer ?
#
loop_
_entity_poly.entity_id
_entity_poly.type
_entity_poly.pdbx_seq_one_letter_code
_entity_poly.pdbx_strand_id
1 'polypeptide(L)'
;MRSDNGSGADSEHRLTELEEMLLAITNRKHMMRGENGLNREASLLEALIMKLASSAMNGSVLAQRALLDYIQNAESKNMDIRKAKADHWRELKRDLKRTLDARIAKGEDVSDFVPHPDDIIIEADNTIRFKGPFTLEELAFHRHTLEVIDLLFLQGHYETRYKLHANDNSSSDHENDTSAFLHILFFNQGLPKRMQISEAEIQRRILIPPRLPTKREFKKAILEKYRSLGIKTRKIGCLPPFRQAAALIQGLVSMVIRLIEDARNGQEWSEQQGYQELLWVFQQAGFEIADG
;
A
#
# COMPACT_ATOMS: atom_id res chain seq x y z
N MET A 1 -1.26 23.15 -62.05
CA MET A 1 -1.70 24.20 -61.10
C MET A 1 -1.81 23.54 -59.74
N ARG A 2 -0.83 23.79 -58.86
CA ARG A 2 -0.99 24.50 -57.56
C ARG A 2 -2.03 23.81 -56.66
N SER A 3 -1.71 23.33 -55.46
CA SER A 3 -0.65 23.74 -54.54
C SER A 3 -0.51 22.72 -53.40
N ASP A 4 0.74 22.40 -53.06
CA ASP A 4 1.19 22.07 -51.71
C ASP A 4 0.62 23.06 -50.68
N ASN A 5 0.23 22.54 -49.51
CA ASN A 5 0.47 23.19 -48.21
C ASN A 5 -0.08 22.33 -47.07
N GLY A 6 0.79 21.99 -46.10
CA GLY A 6 0.33 21.53 -44.79
C GLY A 6 1.24 20.62 -43.97
N SER A 7 2.54 20.45 -44.29
CA SER A 7 3.49 19.76 -43.40
C SER A 7 4.11 20.78 -42.42
N GLY A 8 3.39 21.08 -41.34
CA GLY A 8 3.81 22.11 -40.39
C GLY A 8 3.39 21.78 -38.96
N ALA A 9 3.84 20.66 -38.42
CA ALA A 9 3.69 20.34 -37.00
C ALA A 9 4.70 19.31 -36.44
N ASP A 10 5.81 19.04 -37.14
CA ASP A 10 6.81 18.04 -36.72
C ASP A 10 8.26 18.57 -36.86
N SER A 11 8.46 19.87 -36.60
CA SER A 11 9.79 20.35 -36.26
C SER A 11 10.07 20.02 -34.79
N GLU A 12 10.27 18.73 -34.52
CA GLU A 12 10.91 18.26 -33.29
C GLU A 12 12.18 19.11 -33.07
N HIS A 13 12.32 19.64 -31.86
CA HIS A 13 13.57 20.25 -31.39
C HIS A 13 14.68 19.20 -31.43
N ARG A 14 15.29 18.98 -32.60
CA ARG A 14 16.53 18.21 -32.73
C ARG A 14 17.64 19.03 -32.11
N LEU A 15 18.21 18.50 -31.03
CA LEU A 15 19.39 19.04 -30.39
C LEU A 15 20.51 19.12 -31.43
N THR A 16 21.27 20.20 -31.39
CA THR A 16 22.48 20.33 -32.21
C THR A 16 23.53 19.31 -31.72
N GLU A 17 24.42 18.85 -32.60
CA GLU A 17 25.51 17.92 -32.24
C GLU A 17 26.35 18.42 -31.05
N LEU A 18 26.45 19.75 -30.90
CA LEU A 18 27.14 20.39 -29.79
C LEU A 18 26.35 20.30 -28.48
N GLU A 19 25.03 20.43 -28.51
CA GLU A 19 24.17 20.26 -27.33
C GLU A 19 24.13 18.80 -26.87
N GLU A 20 24.10 17.84 -27.79
CA GLU A 20 24.21 16.41 -27.46
C GLU A 20 25.56 16.07 -26.82
N MET A 21 26.65 16.62 -27.36
CA MET A 21 27.99 16.45 -26.82
C MET A 21 28.13 17.08 -25.43
N LEU A 22 27.57 18.28 -25.22
CA LEU A 22 27.55 18.94 -23.92
C LEU A 22 26.75 18.14 -22.91
N LEU A 23 25.56 17.64 -23.27
CA LEU A 23 24.73 16.78 -22.40
C LEU A 23 25.48 15.51 -21.99
N ALA A 24 26.17 14.87 -22.94
CA ALA A 24 26.97 13.68 -22.68
C ALA A 24 28.14 13.94 -21.72
N ILE A 25 28.81 15.10 -21.85
CA ILE A 25 29.88 15.52 -20.94
C ILE A 25 29.31 15.84 -19.55
N THR A 26 28.18 16.56 -19.47
CA THR A 26 27.58 16.94 -18.18
C THR A 26 27.10 15.76 -17.36
N ASN A 27 26.61 14.69 -18.00
CA ASN A 27 26.08 13.50 -17.33
C ASN A 27 27.15 12.46 -16.99
N ARG A 28 28.39 12.67 -17.43
CA ARG A 28 29.50 11.78 -17.10
C ARG A 28 29.85 11.90 -15.63
N LYS A 29 29.92 10.76 -14.93
CA LYS A 29 30.32 10.72 -13.52
C LYS A 29 31.82 10.96 -13.39
N HIS A 30 32.18 11.85 -12.47
CA HIS A 30 33.56 12.15 -12.11
C HIS A 30 33.76 11.99 -10.59
N MET A 31 34.97 11.59 -10.20
CA MET A 31 35.33 11.51 -8.79
C MET A 31 35.58 12.92 -8.25
N MET A 32 34.75 13.35 -7.31
CA MET A 32 34.93 14.60 -6.58
C MET A 32 35.33 14.34 -5.14
N ARG A 33 36.21 15.18 -4.61
CA ARG A 33 36.56 15.17 -3.18
C ARG A 33 35.50 15.95 -2.41
N GLY A 34 34.73 15.28 -1.55
CA GLY A 34 33.72 15.92 -0.71
C GLY A 34 34.32 16.71 0.45
N GLU A 35 33.53 17.62 1.05
CA GLU A 35 33.92 18.44 2.22
C GLU A 35 34.32 17.57 3.43
N ASN A 36 33.81 16.34 3.51
CA ASN A 36 34.08 15.38 4.58
C ASN A 36 35.37 14.57 4.33
N GLY A 37 36.12 14.87 3.26
CA GLY A 37 37.31 14.12 2.83
C GLY A 37 37.02 12.80 2.09
N LEU A 38 35.75 12.39 2.00
CA LEU A 38 35.31 11.22 1.24
C LEU A 38 35.12 11.56 -0.24
N ASN A 39 35.62 10.70 -1.13
CA ASN A 39 35.37 10.83 -2.55
C ASN A 39 33.93 10.42 -2.87
N ARG A 40 33.19 11.27 -3.57
CA ARG A 40 31.86 10.95 -4.12
C ARG A 40 31.93 11.02 -5.64
N GLU A 41 31.28 10.06 -6.30
CA GLU A 41 30.98 10.16 -7.71
C GLU A 41 29.86 11.19 -7.89
N ALA A 42 30.13 12.25 -8.63
CA ALA A 42 29.14 13.24 -9.01
C ALA A 42 29.30 13.57 -10.50
N SER A 43 28.19 13.82 -11.16
CA SER A 43 28.18 14.40 -12.52
C SER A 43 28.74 15.83 -12.50
N LEU A 44 29.21 16.32 -13.64
CA LEU A 44 29.70 17.70 -13.75
C LEU A 44 28.61 18.73 -13.41
N LEU A 45 27.35 18.43 -13.74
CA LEU A 45 26.21 19.27 -13.38
C LEU A 45 26.02 19.35 -11.87
N GLU A 46 26.03 18.20 -11.18
CA GLU A 46 25.94 18.14 -9.71
C GLU A 46 27.09 18.90 -9.05
N ALA A 47 28.31 18.73 -9.56
CA ALA A 47 29.50 19.45 -9.11
C ALA A 47 29.32 20.97 -9.15
N LEU A 48 28.79 21.48 -10.28
CA LEU A 48 28.56 22.90 -10.51
C LEU A 48 27.45 23.44 -9.60
N ILE A 49 26.34 22.70 -9.46
CA ILE A 49 25.23 23.08 -8.57
C ILE A 49 25.72 23.13 -7.12
N MET A 50 26.49 22.14 -6.66
CA MET A 50 27.06 22.15 -5.31
C MET A 50 27.99 23.33 -5.08
N LYS A 51 28.86 23.65 -6.04
CA LYS A 51 29.77 24.79 -5.94
C LYS A 51 29.01 26.13 -5.94
N LEU A 52 27.98 26.25 -6.78
CA LEU A 52 27.09 27.41 -6.81
C LEU A 52 26.38 27.58 -5.46
N ALA A 53 25.86 26.49 -4.89
CA ALA A 53 25.22 26.48 -3.58
C ALA A 53 26.20 26.88 -2.46
N SER A 54 27.42 26.33 -2.44
CA SER A 54 28.46 26.73 -1.48
C SER A 54 28.80 28.22 -1.61
N SER A 55 28.95 28.73 -2.84
CA SER A 55 29.19 30.16 -3.07
C SER A 55 28.01 31.04 -2.60
N ALA A 56 26.77 30.60 -2.82
CA ALA A 56 25.57 31.28 -2.37
C ALA A 56 25.47 31.31 -0.83
N MET A 57 25.77 30.19 -0.16
CA MET A 57 25.79 30.08 1.30
C MET A 57 26.89 30.97 1.91
N ASN A 58 28.01 31.13 1.22
CA ASN A 58 29.10 32.04 1.63
C ASN A 58 28.80 33.53 1.35
N GLY A 59 27.57 33.88 0.97
CA GLY A 59 27.12 35.28 0.88
C GLY A 59 27.32 35.95 -0.49
N SER A 60 27.69 35.19 -1.53
CA SER A 60 27.76 35.76 -2.89
C SER A 60 26.36 36.08 -3.41
N VAL A 61 26.01 37.36 -3.48
CA VAL A 61 24.69 37.84 -3.93
C VAL A 61 24.34 37.35 -5.34
N LEU A 62 25.33 37.29 -6.24
CA LEU A 62 25.13 36.80 -7.61
C LEU A 62 24.81 35.29 -7.62
N ALA A 63 25.53 34.50 -6.81
CA ALA A 63 25.28 33.07 -6.69
C ALA A 63 23.93 32.79 -6.01
N GLN A 64 23.55 33.57 -5.00
CA GLN A 64 22.23 33.47 -4.36
C GLN A 64 21.09 33.72 -5.34
N ARG A 65 21.18 34.78 -6.16
CA ARG A 65 20.17 35.06 -7.20
C ARG A 65 20.08 33.93 -8.22
N ALA A 66 21.22 33.51 -8.78
CA ALA A 66 21.24 32.43 -9.77
C ALA A 66 20.66 31.11 -9.22
N LEU A 67 20.97 30.76 -7.96
CA LEU A 67 20.43 29.58 -7.32
C LEU A 67 18.91 29.70 -7.07
N LEU A 68 18.44 30.86 -6.60
CA LEU A 68 17.01 31.12 -6.40
C LEU A 68 16.24 31.02 -7.72
N ASP A 69 16.75 31.61 -8.79
CA ASP A 69 16.13 31.53 -10.12
C ASP A 69 16.05 30.06 -10.60
N TYR A 70 17.10 29.28 -10.36
CA TYR A 70 17.10 27.84 -10.71
C TYR A 70 16.05 27.06 -9.90
N ILE A 71 15.97 27.30 -8.59
CA ILE A 71 14.97 26.67 -7.71
C ILE A 71 13.55 27.05 -8.15
N GLN A 72 13.27 28.34 -8.36
CA GLN A 72 11.96 28.80 -8.80
C GLN A 72 11.56 28.21 -10.17
N ASN A 73 12.49 28.14 -11.12
CA ASN A 73 12.25 27.52 -12.41
C ASN A 73 12.00 26.01 -12.28
N ALA A 74 12.74 25.31 -11.42
CA ALA A 74 12.53 23.88 -11.15
C ALA A 74 11.18 23.63 -10.46
N GLU A 75 10.81 24.45 -9.48
CA GLU A 75 9.52 24.40 -8.80
C GLU A 75 8.37 24.66 -9.76
N SER A 76 8.46 25.70 -10.59
CA SER A 76 7.47 26.02 -11.60
C SER A 76 7.26 24.86 -12.59
N LYS A 77 8.36 24.30 -13.13
CA LYS A 77 8.29 23.12 -14.00
C LYS A 77 7.68 21.91 -13.30
N ASN A 78 8.05 21.66 -12.05
CA ASN A 78 7.48 20.57 -11.25
C ASN A 78 5.99 20.78 -11.01
N MET A 79 5.55 22.02 -10.77
CA MET A 79 4.15 22.37 -10.63
C MET A 79 3.37 22.16 -11.93
N ASP A 80 3.93 22.54 -13.08
CA ASP A 80 3.33 22.31 -14.39
C ASP A 80 3.19 20.82 -14.69
N ILE A 81 4.23 20.02 -14.42
CA ILE A 81 4.20 18.56 -14.58
C ILE A 81 3.12 17.94 -13.68
N ARG A 82 3.07 18.33 -12.39
CA ARG A 82 2.05 17.83 -11.45
C ARG A 82 0.65 18.21 -11.90
N LYS A 83 0.46 19.44 -12.36
CA LYS A 83 -0.82 19.93 -12.87
C LYS A 83 -1.26 19.15 -14.10
N ALA A 84 -0.39 18.99 -15.10
CA ALA A 84 -0.68 18.22 -16.31
C ALA A 84 -1.04 16.77 -15.97
N LYS A 85 -0.30 16.15 -15.05
CA LYS A 85 -0.60 14.80 -14.56
C LYS A 85 -1.97 14.76 -13.87
N ALA A 86 -2.26 15.70 -12.98
CA ALA A 86 -3.55 15.77 -12.30
C ALA A 86 -4.71 15.98 -13.27
N ASP A 87 -4.55 16.82 -14.30
CA ASP A 87 -5.57 17.04 -15.35
C ASP A 87 -5.87 15.76 -16.11
N HIS A 88 -4.82 15.01 -16.51
CA HIS A 88 -4.98 13.69 -17.11
C HIS A 88 -5.77 12.73 -16.21
N TRP A 89 -5.43 12.65 -14.91
CA TRP A 89 -6.16 11.79 -13.97
C TRP A 89 -7.60 12.26 -13.70
N ARG A 90 -7.88 13.57 -13.75
CA ARG A 90 -9.25 14.10 -13.65
C ARG A 90 -10.10 13.68 -14.84
N GLU A 91 -9.53 13.68 -16.04
CA GLU A 91 -10.20 13.20 -17.24
C GLU A 91 -10.45 11.70 -17.18
N LEU A 92 -9.40 10.92 -16.90
CA LEU A 92 -9.50 9.48 -16.76
C LEU A 92 -10.52 9.07 -15.68
N LYS A 93 -10.54 9.75 -14.52
CA LYS A 93 -11.54 9.50 -13.47
C LYS A 93 -12.97 9.77 -13.94
N ARG A 94 -13.19 10.81 -14.77
CA ARG A 94 -14.51 11.11 -15.35
C ARG A 94 -14.95 9.99 -16.30
N ASP A 95 -14.05 9.50 -17.13
CA ASP A 95 -14.36 8.44 -18.09
C ASP A 95 -14.56 7.08 -17.44
N LEU A 96 -13.78 6.76 -16.40
CA LEU A 96 -14.02 5.59 -15.56
C LEU A 96 -15.40 5.64 -14.91
N LYS A 97 -15.79 6.79 -14.37
CA LYS A 97 -17.12 6.97 -13.77
C LYS A 97 -18.25 6.77 -14.79
N ARG A 98 -18.14 7.38 -15.97
CA ARG A 98 -19.12 7.18 -17.05
C ARG A 98 -19.24 5.71 -17.46
N THR A 99 -18.11 5.03 -17.56
CA THR A 99 -18.07 3.60 -17.90
C THR A 99 -18.73 2.76 -16.81
N LEU A 100 -18.41 3.03 -15.54
CA LEU A 100 -19.01 2.36 -14.40
C LEU A 100 -20.53 2.56 -14.35
N ASP A 101 -21.00 3.79 -14.47
CA ASP A 101 -22.42 4.14 -14.48
C ASP A 101 -23.16 3.42 -15.63
N ALA A 102 -22.53 3.33 -16.81
CA ALA A 102 -23.09 2.61 -17.95
C ALA A 102 -23.18 1.09 -17.72
N ARG A 103 -22.19 0.47 -17.06
CA ARG A 103 -22.24 -0.95 -16.69
C ARG A 103 -23.34 -1.23 -15.66
N ILE A 104 -23.45 -0.36 -14.65
CA ILE A 104 -24.52 -0.45 -13.64
C ILE A 104 -25.89 -0.33 -14.31
N ALA A 105 -26.07 0.62 -15.22
CA ALA A 105 -27.33 0.81 -15.94
C ALA A 105 -27.74 -0.41 -16.79
N LYS A 106 -26.77 -1.18 -17.27
CA LYS A 106 -27.00 -2.43 -18.01
C LYS A 106 -27.19 -3.66 -17.11
N GLY A 107 -27.00 -3.52 -15.80
CA GLY A 107 -27.03 -4.64 -14.86
C GLY A 107 -25.81 -5.58 -15.00
N GLU A 108 -24.70 -5.09 -15.54
CA GLU A 108 -23.45 -5.84 -15.62
C GLU A 108 -22.78 -5.92 -14.24
N ASP A 109 -22.00 -6.98 -14.01
CA ASP A 109 -21.20 -7.08 -12.78
C ASP A 109 -20.05 -6.06 -12.81
N VAL A 110 -19.98 -5.24 -11.76
CA VAL A 110 -18.97 -4.20 -11.57
C VAL A 110 -17.98 -4.56 -10.47
N SER A 111 -18.07 -5.76 -9.91
CA SER A 111 -17.19 -6.24 -8.85
C SER A 111 -15.71 -6.26 -9.29
N ASP A 112 -15.45 -6.49 -10.58
CA ASP A 112 -14.11 -6.56 -11.20
C ASP A 112 -13.62 -5.21 -11.75
N PHE A 113 -14.36 -4.12 -11.55
CA PHE A 113 -14.02 -2.82 -12.14
C PHE A 113 -12.81 -2.21 -11.43
N VAL A 114 -11.66 -2.23 -12.11
CA VAL A 114 -10.39 -1.65 -11.64
C VAL A 114 -9.77 -0.72 -12.68
N PRO A 115 -9.16 0.40 -12.25
CA PRO A 115 -9.29 1.01 -10.93
C PRO A 115 -10.70 1.59 -10.72
N HIS A 116 -11.19 1.59 -9.48
CA HIS A 116 -12.46 2.25 -9.17
C HIS A 116 -12.27 3.78 -9.17
N PRO A 117 -13.18 4.59 -9.74
CA PRO A 117 -13.01 6.05 -9.79
C PRO A 117 -12.86 6.69 -8.40
N ASP A 118 -13.52 6.14 -7.39
CA ASP A 118 -13.42 6.64 -6.00
C ASP A 118 -12.06 6.34 -5.33
N ASP A 119 -11.28 5.40 -5.87
CA ASP A 119 -9.95 5.10 -5.34
C ASP A 119 -8.90 6.13 -5.77
N ILE A 120 -9.19 6.87 -6.85
CA ILE A 120 -8.29 7.88 -7.41
C ILE A 120 -8.56 9.20 -6.70
N ILE A 121 -7.61 9.63 -5.87
CA ILE A 121 -7.68 10.89 -5.12
C ILE A 121 -6.66 11.85 -5.69
N ILE A 122 -7.13 13.03 -6.05
CA ILE A 122 -6.33 14.13 -6.54
C ILE A 122 -6.40 15.21 -5.46
N GLU A 123 -5.30 15.38 -4.74
CA GLU A 123 -5.19 16.32 -3.63
C GLU A 123 -5.11 17.77 -4.15
N ALA A 124 -5.25 18.74 -3.25
CA ALA A 124 -5.26 20.17 -3.60
C ALA A 124 -3.94 20.65 -4.26
N ASP A 125 -2.83 20.00 -3.94
CA ASP A 125 -1.49 20.29 -4.48
C ASP A 125 -1.19 19.54 -5.80
N ASN A 126 -2.21 18.97 -6.44
CA ASN A 126 -2.12 18.14 -7.66
C ASN A 126 -1.33 16.83 -7.46
N THR A 127 -1.11 16.38 -6.23
CA THR A 127 -0.61 15.02 -5.98
C THR A 127 -1.73 14.00 -6.17
N ILE A 128 -1.36 12.83 -6.69
CA ILE A 128 -2.30 11.74 -6.99
C ILE A 128 -2.01 10.59 -6.04
N ARG A 129 -3.05 10.07 -5.41
CA ARG A 129 -3.00 8.94 -4.49
C ARG A 129 -4.06 7.92 -4.85
N PHE A 130 -3.72 6.65 -4.73
CA PHE A 130 -4.63 5.54 -4.91
C PHE A 130 -4.94 4.92 -3.55
N LYS A 131 -6.23 4.75 -3.25
CA LYS A 131 -6.70 4.14 -1.98
C LYS A 131 -7.32 2.75 -2.15
N GLY A 132 -7.21 2.17 -3.33
CA GLY A 132 -7.71 0.83 -3.62
C GLY A 132 -6.97 0.18 -4.78
N PRO A 133 -7.38 -1.04 -5.18
CA PRO A 133 -6.70 -1.84 -6.16
C PRO A 133 -6.66 -1.12 -7.50
N PHE A 134 -5.46 -1.02 -8.03
CA PHE A 134 -5.15 -0.52 -9.35
C PHE A 134 -5.16 -1.63 -10.40
N THR A 135 -4.85 -2.87 -9.98
CA THR A 135 -4.79 -4.05 -10.84
C THR A 135 -5.78 -5.13 -10.40
N LEU A 136 -6.05 -6.08 -11.30
CA LEU A 136 -6.87 -7.25 -10.98
C LEU A 136 -6.22 -8.15 -9.93
N GLU A 137 -4.89 -8.20 -9.89
CA GLU A 137 -4.13 -8.96 -8.88
C GLU A 137 -4.30 -8.36 -7.48
N GLU A 138 -4.18 -7.04 -7.36
CA GLU A 138 -4.46 -6.34 -6.10
C GLU A 138 -5.92 -6.51 -5.66
N LEU A 139 -6.86 -6.49 -6.61
CA LEU A 139 -8.26 -6.76 -6.31
C LEU A 139 -8.45 -8.19 -5.78
N ALA A 140 -7.80 -9.19 -6.39
CA ALA A 140 -7.84 -10.56 -5.93
C ALA A 140 -7.29 -10.71 -4.50
N PHE A 141 -6.21 -10.00 -4.17
CA PHE A 141 -5.68 -9.94 -2.81
C PHE A 141 -6.69 -9.38 -1.80
N HIS A 142 -7.37 -8.28 -2.13
CA HIS A 142 -8.40 -7.71 -1.25
C HIS A 142 -9.63 -8.61 -1.12
N ARG A 143 -10.03 -9.31 -2.19
CA ARG A 143 -11.09 -10.32 -2.13
C ARG A 143 -10.73 -11.49 -1.25
N HIS A 144 -9.51 -11.99 -1.37
CA HIS A 144 -8.98 -13.02 -0.48
C HIS A 144 -9.05 -12.57 0.98
N THR A 145 -8.72 -11.31 1.27
CA THR A 145 -8.85 -10.72 2.61
C THR A 145 -10.30 -10.71 3.10
N LEU A 146 -11.28 -10.37 2.25
CA LEU A 146 -12.70 -10.46 2.59
C LEU A 146 -13.15 -11.90 2.90
N GLU A 147 -12.66 -12.89 2.16
CA GLU A 147 -12.94 -14.30 2.44
C GLU A 147 -12.33 -14.77 3.77
N VAL A 148 -11.15 -14.27 4.13
CA VAL A 148 -10.54 -14.48 5.45
C VAL A 148 -11.42 -13.87 6.55
N ILE A 149 -11.94 -12.65 6.35
CA ILE A 149 -12.88 -12.02 7.29
C ILE A 149 -14.16 -12.85 7.46
N ASP A 150 -14.74 -13.35 6.37
CA ASP A 150 -15.91 -14.24 6.44
C ASP A 150 -15.62 -15.54 7.22
N LEU A 151 -14.45 -16.14 7.03
CA LEU A 151 -13.99 -17.28 7.82
C LEU A 151 -13.87 -16.92 9.31
N LEU A 152 -13.32 -15.75 9.64
CA LEU A 152 -13.18 -15.30 11.03
C LEU A 152 -14.54 -15.08 11.71
N PHE A 153 -15.55 -14.59 10.99
CA PHE A 153 -16.91 -14.54 11.51
C PHE A 153 -17.44 -15.94 11.85
N LEU A 154 -17.28 -16.91 10.93
CA LEU A 154 -17.71 -18.29 11.17
C LEU A 154 -16.99 -18.93 12.37
N GLN A 155 -15.68 -18.68 12.47
CA GLN A 155 -14.84 -19.18 13.54
C GLN A 155 -15.23 -18.58 14.89
N GLY A 156 -15.43 -17.26 14.95
CA GLY A 156 -15.89 -16.56 16.16
C GLY A 156 -17.22 -17.12 16.66
N HIS A 157 -18.21 -17.25 15.78
CA HIS A 157 -19.51 -17.86 16.11
C HIS A 157 -19.38 -19.29 16.64
N TYR A 158 -18.52 -20.09 16.03
CA TYR A 158 -18.28 -21.46 16.47
C TYR A 158 -17.63 -21.52 17.87
N GLU A 159 -16.67 -20.64 18.15
CA GLU A 159 -15.99 -20.57 19.43
C GLU A 159 -16.92 -20.12 20.56
N THR A 160 -17.64 -19.01 20.34
CA THR A 160 -18.64 -18.49 21.29
C THR A 160 -19.70 -19.55 21.60
N ARG A 161 -20.22 -20.25 20.59
CA ARG A 161 -21.32 -21.20 20.79
C ARG A 161 -20.90 -22.54 21.40
N TYR A 162 -19.69 -23.03 21.12
CA TYR A 162 -19.34 -24.43 21.40
C TYR A 162 -18.03 -24.68 22.15
N LYS A 163 -17.20 -23.65 22.39
CA LYS A 163 -15.90 -23.82 23.06
C LYS A 163 -15.77 -22.99 24.34
N LEU A 164 -16.27 -21.75 24.36
CA LEU A 164 -16.17 -20.91 25.57
C LEU A 164 -16.94 -21.50 26.75
N HIS A 165 -18.08 -22.13 26.52
CA HIS A 165 -18.89 -22.76 27.57
C HIS A 165 -18.45 -24.17 28.01
N ALA A 166 -17.36 -24.72 27.45
CA ALA A 166 -16.92 -26.08 27.78
C ALA A 166 -15.97 -26.15 28.99
N ASN A 167 -15.36 -25.02 29.39
CA ASN A 167 -14.32 -24.94 30.43
C ASN A 167 -14.74 -24.13 31.67
N ASP A 168 -16.02 -23.80 31.82
CA ASP A 168 -16.50 -22.76 32.74
C ASP A 168 -16.69 -23.25 34.19
N ASN A 169 -15.60 -23.69 34.80
CA ASN A 169 -15.46 -23.85 36.26
C ASN A 169 -14.48 -22.83 36.87
N SER A 170 -14.00 -21.86 36.09
CA SER A 170 -13.09 -20.79 36.56
C SER A 170 -13.69 -19.42 36.28
N SER A 171 -14.07 -18.76 37.36
CA SER A 171 -14.58 -17.40 37.49
C SER A 171 -13.94 -16.34 36.57
N SER A 172 -14.81 -15.59 35.89
CA SER A 172 -14.74 -14.13 35.61
C SER A 172 -13.60 -13.51 34.79
N ASP A 173 -12.61 -14.24 34.31
CA ASP A 173 -11.57 -13.59 33.50
C ASP A 173 -11.96 -13.53 32.01
N HIS A 174 -12.16 -12.30 31.52
CA HIS A 174 -12.23 -11.91 30.11
C HIS A 174 -11.02 -12.35 29.25
N GLU A 175 -10.08 -13.11 29.83
CA GLU A 175 -8.93 -13.69 29.12
C GLU A 175 -9.34 -14.73 28.07
N ASN A 176 -10.55 -15.29 28.17
CA ASN A 176 -11.08 -16.24 27.18
C ASN A 176 -11.87 -15.58 26.04
N ASP A 177 -11.94 -14.26 25.95
CA ASP A 177 -12.67 -13.61 24.85
C ASP A 177 -12.01 -13.95 23.49
N THR A 178 -12.85 -14.36 22.54
CA THR A 178 -12.40 -14.79 21.21
C THR A 178 -11.74 -13.64 20.46
N SER A 179 -10.51 -13.81 20.01
CA SER A 179 -9.78 -12.80 19.22
C SER A 179 -10.30 -12.62 17.78
N ALA A 180 -11.32 -13.39 17.38
CA ALA A 180 -11.95 -13.29 16.07
C ALA A 180 -12.31 -11.85 15.71
N PHE A 181 -12.91 -11.11 16.65
CA PHE A 181 -13.30 -9.72 16.42
C PHE A 181 -12.11 -8.80 16.16
N LEU A 182 -11.03 -8.97 16.94
CA LEU A 182 -9.81 -8.19 16.76
C LEU A 182 -9.20 -8.42 15.38
N HIS A 183 -9.13 -9.69 14.93
CA HIS A 183 -8.64 -10.01 13.59
C HIS A 183 -9.55 -9.45 12.49
N ILE A 184 -10.89 -9.53 12.65
CA ILE A 184 -11.83 -8.93 11.71
C ILE A 184 -11.58 -7.43 11.56
N LEU A 185 -11.45 -6.70 12.68
CA LEU A 185 -11.16 -5.27 12.64
C LEU A 185 -9.82 -4.98 11.97
N PHE A 186 -8.77 -5.73 12.31
CA PHE A 186 -7.44 -5.58 11.72
C PHE A 186 -7.45 -5.76 10.20
N PHE A 187 -7.99 -6.88 9.70
CA PHE A 187 -8.07 -7.12 8.26
C PHE A 187 -8.99 -6.12 7.56
N ASN A 188 -10.11 -5.74 8.18
CA ASN A 188 -11.04 -4.77 7.60
C ASN A 188 -10.40 -3.38 7.47
N GLN A 189 -9.57 -2.96 8.43
CA GLN A 189 -8.84 -1.68 8.34
C GLN A 189 -7.82 -1.66 7.20
N GLY A 190 -7.27 -2.81 6.83
CA GLY A 190 -6.35 -2.96 5.69
C GLY A 190 -7.04 -2.90 4.31
N LEU A 191 -8.38 -2.96 4.26
CA LEU A 191 -9.12 -2.89 3.00
C LEU A 191 -9.34 -1.44 2.52
N PRO A 192 -9.47 -1.22 1.20
CA PRO A 192 -9.93 0.05 0.63
C PRO A 192 -11.29 0.44 1.23
N LYS A 193 -11.50 1.73 1.53
CA LYS A 193 -12.72 2.22 2.23
C LYS A 193 -14.03 1.68 1.64
N ARG A 194 -14.14 1.55 0.32
CA ARG A 194 -15.34 1.03 -0.35
C ARG A 194 -15.60 -0.46 -0.13
N MET A 195 -14.54 -1.23 0.15
CA MET A 195 -14.58 -2.67 0.42
C MET A 195 -14.68 -2.97 1.91
N GLN A 196 -14.50 -1.97 2.78
CA GLN A 196 -14.62 -2.15 4.22
C GLN A 196 -16.06 -2.50 4.58
N ILE A 197 -16.21 -3.50 5.44
CA ILE A 197 -17.46 -3.83 6.09
C ILE A 197 -17.75 -2.71 7.10
N SER A 198 -18.92 -2.10 7.00
CA SER A 198 -19.33 -1.05 7.95
C SER A 198 -19.38 -1.59 9.37
N GLU A 199 -19.13 -0.72 10.36
CA GLU A 199 -19.17 -1.11 11.77
C GLU A 199 -20.53 -1.72 12.17
N ALA A 200 -21.63 -1.12 11.71
CA ALA A 200 -22.98 -1.63 11.95
C ALA A 200 -23.18 -3.03 11.36
N GLU A 201 -22.64 -3.30 10.17
CA GLU A 201 -22.68 -4.63 9.55
C GLU A 201 -21.81 -5.64 10.30
N ILE A 202 -20.63 -5.23 10.78
CA ILE A 202 -19.78 -6.08 11.62
C ILE A 202 -20.53 -6.45 12.91
N GLN A 203 -21.09 -5.46 13.62
CA GLN A 203 -21.88 -5.68 14.83
C GLN A 203 -23.07 -6.61 14.55
N ARG A 204 -23.81 -6.37 13.45
CA ARG A 204 -24.92 -7.23 13.04
C ARG A 204 -24.46 -8.67 12.80
N ARG A 205 -23.35 -8.88 12.08
CA ARG A 205 -22.80 -10.21 11.82
C ARG A 205 -22.29 -10.91 13.07
N ILE A 206 -21.81 -10.17 14.08
CA ILE A 206 -21.42 -10.74 15.38
C ILE A 206 -22.65 -11.15 16.19
N LEU A 207 -23.70 -10.34 16.19
CA LEU A 207 -24.90 -10.60 16.99
C LEU A 207 -25.80 -11.67 16.38
N ILE A 208 -25.83 -11.77 15.05
CA ILE A 208 -26.70 -12.69 14.33
C ILE A 208 -25.86 -13.85 13.78
N PRO A 209 -25.84 -15.01 14.46
CA PRO A 209 -25.09 -16.16 13.97
C PRO A 209 -25.64 -16.67 12.63
N PRO A 210 -24.77 -17.26 11.80
CA PRO A 210 -25.22 -17.94 10.59
C PRO A 210 -26.20 -19.06 10.98
N ARG A 211 -27.21 -19.27 10.13
CA ARG A 211 -28.24 -20.31 10.32
C ARG A 211 -27.67 -21.70 10.04
N LEU A 212 -26.72 -22.13 10.87
CA LEU A 212 -26.18 -23.49 10.86
C LEU A 212 -26.71 -24.22 12.11
N PRO A 213 -27.54 -25.27 11.93
CA PRO A 213 -28.24 -25.88 13.05
C PRO A 213 -27.31 -26.67 13.99
N THR A 214 -26.25 -27.30 13.47
CA THR A 214 -25.42 -28.24 14.25
C THR A 214 -23.94 -27.86 14.33
N LYS A 215 -23.28 -28.29 15.42
CA LYS A 215 -21.82 -28.18 15.61
C LYS A 215 -21.03 -28.81 14.46
N ARG A 216 -21.55 -29.90 13.87
CA ARG A 216 -20.93 -30.61 12.75
C ARG A 216 -20.96 -29.77 11.47
N GLU A 217 -22.06 -29.07 11.20
CA GLU A 217 -22.17 -28.20 10.02
C GLU A 217 -21.30 -26.96 10.14
N PHE A 218 -21.22 -26.34 11.32
CA PHE A 218 -20.24 -25.28 11.59
C PHE A 218 -18.82 -25.74 11.29
N LYS A 219 -18.43 -26.91 11.82
CA LYS A 219 -17.10 -27.47 11.56
C LYS A 219 -16.87 -27.74 10.07
N LYS A 220 -17.87 -28.28 9.37
CA LYS A 220 -17.76 -28.54 7.94
C LYS A 220 -17.58 -27.24 7.16
N ALA A 221 -18.39 -26.22 7.44
CA ALA A 221 -18.32 -24.92 6.78
C ALA A 221 -16.97 -24.22 7.00
N ILE A 222 -16.45 -24.24 8.22
CA ILE A 222 -15.14 -23.68 8.56
C ILE A 222 -14.02 -24.43 7.81
N LEU A 223 -14.02 -25.78 7.84
CA LEU A 223 -13.01 -26.57 7.13
C LEU A 223 -13.08 -26.37 5.61
N GLU A 224 -14.27 -26.21 5.05
CA GLU A 224 -14.48 -25.93 3.63
C GLU A 224 -13.93 -24.55 3.25
N LYS A 225 -14.17 -23.53 4.08
CA LYS A 225 -13.59 -22.19 3.92
C LYS A 225 -12.07 -22.16 4.06
N TYR A 226 -11.50 -22.89 5.01
CA TYR A 226 -10.03 -23.06 5.07
C TYR A 226 -9.48 -23.66 3.77
N ARG A 227 -10.14 -24.69 3.22
CA ARG A 227 -9.72 -25.30 1.94
C ARG A 227 -9.84 -24.35 0.76
N SER A 228 -10.91 -23.54 0.67
CA SER A 228 -11.05 -22.56 -0.41
C SER A 228 -9.96 -21.50 -0.38
N LEU A 229 -9.47 -21.17 0.82
CA LEU A 229 -8.32 -20.27 1.03
C LEU A 229 -6.95 -20.94 0.83
N GLY A 230 -6.90 -22.23 0.46
CA GLY A 230 -5.66 -22.98 0.32
C GLY A 230 -4.99 -23.39 1.65
N ILE A 231 -5.65 -23.17 2.79
CA ILE A 231 -5.12 -23.47 4.12
C ILE A 231 -5.41 -24.94 4.46
N LYS A 232 -4.36 -25.75 4.54
CA LYS A 232 -4.45 -27.17 4.90
C LYS A 232 -4.53 -27.34 6.41
N THR A 233 -5.74 -27.44 6.97
CA THR A 233 -5.95 -27.81 8.38
C THR A 233 -6.69 -29.12 8.55
N ARG A 234 -6.21 -29.96 9.49
CA ARG A 234 -6.86 -31.23 9.87
C ARG A 234 -7.88 -31.05 11.00
N LYS A 235 -7.77 -29.98 11.80
CA LYS A 235 -8.59 -29.73 12.99
C LYS A 235 -8.90 -28.25 13.13
N ILE A 236 -10.11 -27.94 13.54
CA ILE A 236 -10.49 -26.56 13.88
C ILE A 236 -9.92 -26.21 15.24
N GLY A 237 -8.82 -25.46 15.22
CA GLY A 237 -8.22 -24.85 16.41
C GLY A 237 -9.15 -23.84 17.07
N CYS A 238 -8.75 -23.33 18.23
CA CYS A 238 -9.24 -22.03 18.66
C CYS A 238 -8.32 -20.97 18.07
N LEU A 239 -8.86 -19.79 17.80
CA LEU A 239 -8.04 -18.61 17.65
C LEU A 239 -7.29 -18.35 18.97
N PRO A 240 -6.11 -17.69 18.89
CA PRO A 240 -5.36 -17.32 20.09
C PRO A 240 -6.21 -16.46 21.02
N PRO A 241 -5.99 -16.50 22.34
CA PRO A 241 -6.60 -15.57 23.28
C PRO A 241 -6.39 -14.11 22.86
N PHE A 242 -7.32 -13.23 23.24
CA PHE A 242 -7.27 -11.82 22.85
C PHE A 242 -5.91 -11.16 23.09
N ARG A 243 -5.29 -11.36 24.27
CA ARG A 243 -3.99 -10.77 24.61
C ARG A 243 -2.86 -11.22 23.67
N GLN A 244 -2.82 -12.52 23.33
CA GLN A 244 -1.83 -13.06 22.41
C GLN A 244 -2.05 -12.53 20.99
N ALA A 245 -3.31 -12.48 20.54
CA ALA A 245 -3.66 -11.90 19.24
C ALA A 245 -3.30 -10.41 19.14
N ALA A 246 -3.56 -9.65 20.20
CA ALA A 246 -3.21 -8.23 20.28
C ALA A 246 -1.69 -8.02 20.26
N ALA A 247 -0.93 -8.81 21.03
CA ALA A 247 0.52 -8.77 21.01
C ALA A 247 1.09 -9.11 19.62
N LEU A 248 0.52 -10.12 18.95
CA LEU A 248 0.92 -10.50 17.59
C LEU A 248 0.67 -9.36 16.60
N ILE A 249 -0.54 -8.79 16.59
CA ILE A 249 -0.89 -7.67 15.69
C ILE A 249 0.02 -6.47 15.96
N GLN A 250 0.23 -6.12 17.23
CA GLN A 250 1.12 -5.01 17.60
C GLN A 250 2.54 -5.24 17.10
N GLY A 251 3.09 -6.44 17.31
CA GLY A 251 4.42 -6.80 16.83
C GLY A 251 4.53 -6.73 15.30
N LEU A 252 3.53 -7.23 14.57
CA LEU A 252 3.48 -7.15 13.11
C LEU A 252 3.42 -5.71 12.61
N VAL A 253 2.60 -4.86 13.24
CA VAL A 253 2.51 -3.44 12.88
C VAL A 253 3.84 -2.73 13.14
N SER A 254 4.48 -2.98 14.29
CA SER A 254 5.81 -2.43 14.60
C SER A 254 6.87 -2.89 13.60
N MET A 255 6.84 -4.16 13.17
CA MET A 255 7.75 -4.68 12.15
C MET A 255 7.55 -3.95 10.80
N VAL A 256 6.31 -3.76 10.36
CA VAL A 256 6.00 -3.05 9.10
C VAL A 256 6.45 -1.58 9.17
N ILE A 257 6.24 -0.89 10.31
CA ILE A 257 6.70 0.49 10.47
C ILE A 257 8.22 0.58 10.31
N ARG A 258 8.98 -0.33 10.96
CA ARG A 258 10.44 -0.40 10.82
C ARG A 258 10.87 -0.66 9.38
N LEU A 259 10.22 -1.60 8.70
CA LEU A 259 10.50 -1.89 7.29
C LEU A 259 10.31 -0.64 6.41
N ILE A 260 9.26 0.14 6.64
CA ILE A 260 9.01 1.39 5.91
C ILE A 260 10.07 2.44 6.22
N GLU A 261 10.51 2.56 7.47
CA GLU A 261 11.57 3.48 7.87
C GLU A 261 12.92 3.10 7.25
N ASP A 262 13.28 1.82 7.29
CA ASP A 262 14.51 1.31 6.69
C ASP A 262 14.52 1.50 5.17
N ALA A 263 13.41 1.20 4.50
CA ALA A 263 13.27 1.45 3.06
C ALA A 263 13.41 2.94 2.71
N ARG A 264 12.87 3.85 3.55
CA ARG A 264 13.06 5.31 3.38
C ARG A 264 14.52 5.73 3.57
N ASN A 265 15.26 5.02 4.39
CA ASN A 265 16.69 5.23 4.61
C ASN A 265 17.57 4.54 3.56
N GLY A 266 16.98 3.87 2.58
CA GLY A 266 17.70 3.11 1.54
C GLY A 266 18.30 1.80 2.04
N GLN A 267 17.85 1.30 3.19
CA GLN A 267 18.24 0.01 3.73
C GLN A 267 17.26 -1.06 3.24
N GLU A 268 17.79 -2.08 2.55
CA GLU A 268 17.02 -3.22 2.08
C GLU A 268 17.10 -4.36 3.11
N TRP A 269 15.97 -4.99 3.39
CA TRP A 269 15.93 -6.19 4.21
C TRP A 269 16.20 -7.41 3.34
N SER A 270 17.09 -8.30 3.82
CA SER A 270 17.16 -9.63 3.24
C SER A 270 15.92 -10.44 3.64
N GLU A 271 15.56 -11.41 2.81
CA GLU A 271 14.44 -12.33 3.08
C GLU A 271 14.63 -13.06 4.43
N GLN A 272 15.89 -13.39 4.76
CA GLN A 272 16.27 -13.99 6.04
C GLN A 272 16.04 -13.05 7.23
N GLN A 273 16.37 -11.76 7.10
CA GLN A 273 16.11 -10.77 8.16
C GLN A 273 14.61 -10.62 8.41
N GLY A 274 13.81 -10.52 7.34
CA GLY A 274 12.35 -10.46 7.46
C GLY A 274 11.77 -11.69 8.15
N TYR A 275 12.27 -12.88 7.82
CA TYR A 275 11.86 -14.12 8.47
C TYR A 275 12.22 -14.14 9.97
N GLN A 276 13.44 -13.75 10.34
CA GLN A 276 13.87 -13.73 11.75
C GLN A 276 13.06 -12.75 12.60
N GLU A 277 12.76 -11.57 12.04
CA GLU A 277 11.92 -10.57 12.70
C GLU A 277 10.48 -11.06 12.89
N LEU A 278 9.94 -11.75 11.87
CA LEU A 278 8.63 -12.38 11.98
C LEU A 278 8.62 -13.46 13.08
N LEU A 279 9.62 -14.35 13.11
CA LEU A 279 9.75 -15.35 14.18
C LEU A 279 9.82 -14.70 15.57
N TRP A 280 10.59 -13.62 15.71
CA TRP A 280 10.70 -12.87 16.95
C TRP A 280 9.34 -12.30 17.39
N VAL A 281 8.55 -11.74 16.46
CA VAL A 281 7.18 -11.27 16.74
C VAL A 281 6.27 -12.39 17.25
N PHE A 282 6.32 -13.57 16.62
CA PHE A 282 5.53 -14.73 17.05
C PHE A 282 5.94 -15.21 18.45
N GLN A 283 7.25 -15.26 18.76
CA GLN A 283 7.76 -15.63 20.08
C GLN A 283 7.32 -14.64 21.16
N GLN A 284 7.40 -13.34 20.90
CA GLN A 284 6.94 -12.30 21.85
C GLN A 284 5.44 -12.37 22.13
N ALA A 285 4.65 -12.79 21.13
CA ALA A 285 3.22 -13.00 21.30
C ALA A 285 2.86 -14.33 22.00
N GLY A 286 3.87 -15.12 22.41
CA GLY A 286 3.70 -16.36 23.16
C GLY A 286 3.36 -17.58 22.29
N PHE A 287 3.63 -17.53 20.98
CA PHE A 287 3.45 -18.68 20.10
C PHE A 287 4.67 -19.60 20.16
N GLU A 288 4.43 -20.88 20.42
CA GLU A 288 5.42 -21.93 20.21
C GLU A 288 5.53 -22.21 18.71
N ILE A 289 6.67 -21.84 18.13
CA ILE A 289 6.99 -22.15 16.75
C ILE A 289 7.65 -23.53 16.78
N ALA A 290 6.93 -24.56 16.34
CA ALA A 290 7.53 -25.87 16.18
C ALA A 290 8.66 -25.76 15.15
N ASP A 291 9.87 -26.20 15.50
CA ASP A 291 10.97 -26.35 14.56
C ASP A 291 10.50 -27.28 13.43
N GLY A 292 10.34 -26.70 12.23
CA GLY A 292 9.90 -27.39 11.02
C GLY A 292 11.00 -28.18 10.36
#